data_AF-A0A7T8JZR0-F1
#
_entry.id   AF-A0A7T8JZR0-F1
#
_cell.length_a   1.000
_cell.length_b   1.000
_cell.length_c   1.000
_cell.angle_alpha   90.00
_cell.angle_beta   90.00
_cell.angle_gamma   90.00
#
_symmetry.space_group_name_H-M   'P 1'
#
loop_
_entity.id
_entity.type
_entity.pdbx_description
1 polymer ?
#
loop_
_entity_poly.entity_id
_entity_poly.type
_entity_poly.pdbx_seq_one_letter_code
_entity_poly.pdbx_strand_id
1 'polypeptide(L)'
;MSQSLALWLPAYEDVLSNNQEAGSVDPVEVCSVPYESRMAAVKLCLELEDFDSATRICDGMIEEDDTVVDTWYLLGWTYQTPLRLWEEYKENARYYLKKAKEVHASNPTSDTALMEHVEELLNELGPEPEEEALQALGPEEDNPENWESSDEEEENGDLKMEANS
;
A
#
# COMPACT_ATOMS: atom_id res chain seq x y z
N MET A 1 -9.73 16.32 20.33
CA MET A 1 -8.58 15.63 19.72
C MET A 1 -7.47 16.61 19.36
N SER A 2 -7.74 17.61 18.50
CA SER A 2 -6.72 18.53 17.95
C SER A 2 -5.85 19.25 18.99
N GLN A 3 -6.40 19.67 20.14
CA GLN A 3 -5.60 20.28 21.21
C GLN A 3 -4.59 19.31 21.83
N SER A 4 -4.93 18.02 21.92
CA SER A 4 -4.01 17.00 22.44
C SER A 4 -2.90 16.74 21.44
N LEU A 5 -3.23 16.57 20.16
CA LEU A 5 -2.25 16.32 19.10
C LEU A 5 -1.25 17.47 18.95
N ALA A 6 -1.72 18.71 19.05
CA ALA A 6 -0.87 19.90 18.97
C ALA A 6 0.23 19.96 20.04
N LEU A 7 0.11 19.20 21.14
CA LEU A 7 1.12 19.18 22.20
C LEU A 7 2.28 18.23 21.90
N TRP A 8 2.10 17.21 21.08
CA TRP A 8 3.09 16.13 20.94
C TRP A 8 3.39 15.72 19.50
N LEU A 9 2.45 15.85 18.56
CA LEU A 9 2.66 15.40 17.18
C LEU A 9 3.81 16.16 16.47
N PRO A 10 3.93 17.49 16.57
CA PRO A 10 5.05 18.20 15.94
C PRO A 10 6.41 17.77 16.53
N ALA A 11 6.48 17.62 17.85
CA ALA A 11 7.70 17.18 18.53
C ALA A 11 8.08 15.74 18.14
N TYR A 12 7.08 14.89 17.91
CA TYR A 12 7.28 13.53 17.41
C TYR A 12 7.85 13.54 15.99
N GLU A 13 7.29 14.35 15.09
CA GLU A 13 7.77 14.48 13.70
C GLU A 13 9.17 15.08 13.61
N ASP A 14 9.51 16.03 14.49
CA ASP A 14 10.85 16.62 14.56
C ASP A 14 11.91 15.59 14.97
N VAL A 15 11.56 14.67 15.88
CA VAL A 15 12.43 13.55 16.29
C VAL A 15 12.67 12.62 15.10
N LEU A 16 11.62 12.24 14.37
CA LEU A 16 11.70 11.34 13.22
C LEU A 16 12.52 11.93 12.07
N SER A 17 12.31 13.21 11.76
CA SER A 17 13.01 13.92 10.68
C SER A 17 14.49 14.23 10.98
N ASN A 18 14.97 13.88 12.18
CA ASN A 18 16.29 14.26 12.70
C ASN A 18 16.56 15.78 12.55
N ASN A 19 15.50 16.59 12.65
CA ASN A 19 15.54 18.04 12.43
C ASN A 19 15.90 18.79 13.73
N GLN A 20 16.34 18.06 14.74
CA GLN A 20 16.69 18.59 16.06
C GLN A 20 18.01 19.36 15.97
N GLU A 21 18.02 20.60 16.49
CA GLU A 21 19.27 21.34 16.63
C GLU A 21 20.25 20.58 17.53
N ALA A 22 21.49 20.41 17.08
CA ALA A 22 22.53 19.72 17.84
C ALA A 22 22.71 20.36 19.23
N GLY A 23 22.21 19.68 20.27
CA GLY A 23 22.30 20.11 21.67
C GLY A 23 21.02 20.73 22.28
N SER A 24 19.88 20.73 21.58
CA SER A 24 18.61 21.27 22.11
C SER A 24 17.71 20.25 22.81
N VAL A 25 17.96 18.95 22.66
CA VAL A 25 17.14 17.88 23.23
C VAL A 25 17.99 16.94 24.08
N ASP A 26 17.51 16.63 25.27
CA ASP A 26 18.09 15.58 26.12
C ASP A 26 18.08 14.26 25.32
N PRO A 27 19.21 13.53 25.18
CA PRO A 27 19.25 12.23 24.49
C PRO A 27 18.22 11.20 25.00
N VAL A 28 17.61 11.44 26.16
CA VAL A 28 16.58 10.61 26.79
C VAL A 28 15.15 11.04 26.41
N GLU A 29 14.93 12.25 25.88
CA GLU A 29 13.61 12.75 25.43
C GLU A 29 13.30 12.35 23.97
N VAL A 30 13.32 11.05 23.72
CA VAL A 30 12.70 10.47 22.51
C VAL A 30 11.20 10.37 22.80
N CYS A 31 10.37 11.04 22.00
CA CYS A 31 8.90 11.11 22.05
C CYS A 31 8.24 10.75 23.40
N SER A 32 7.85 11.76 24.18
CA SER A 32 7.26 11.57 25.53
C SER A 32 5.96 10.74 25.57
N VAL A 33 5.33 10.46 24.43
CA VAL A 33 4.05 9.74 24.36
C VAL A 33 4.30 8.25 24.10
N PRO A 34 3.87 7.35 25.00
CA PRO A 34 4.03 5.92 24.81
C PRO A 34 3.36 5.39 23.52
N TYR A 35 3.91 4.33 22.95
CA TYR A 35 3.41 3.69 21.73
C TYR A 35 1.90 3.38 21.79
N GLU A 36 1.44 2.74 22.87
CA GLU A 36 0.03 2.42 23.09
C GLU A 36 -0.88 3.65 23.12
N SER A 37 -0.37 4.79 23.63
CA SER A 37 -1.11 6.05 23.64
C SER A 37 -1.23 6.64 22.23
N ARG A 38 -0.20 6.48 21.39
CA ARG A 38 -0.26 6.86 19.97
C ARG A 38 -1.22 5.96 19.20
N MET A 39 -1.21 4.65 19.47
CA MET A 39 -2.16 3.68 18.92
C MET A 39 -3.63 4.04 19.27
N ALA A 40 -3.88 4.40 20.53
CA ALA A 40 -5.19 4.89 20.95
C ALA A 40 -5.59 6.21 20.27
N ALA A 41 -4.62 7.12 20.06
CA ALA A 41 -4.84 8.37 19.34
C ALA A 41 -5.25 8.12 17.88
N VAL A 42 -4.60 7.19 17.17
CA VAL A 42 -4.97 6.80 15.79
C VAL A 42 -6.42 6.33 15.74
N LYS A 43 -6.83 5.44 16.66
CA LYS A 43 -8.22 4.95 16.73
C LYS A 43 -9.22 6.08 16.96
N LEU A 44 -8.92 7.02 17.85
CA LEU A 44 -9.76 8.21 18.07
C LEU A 44 -9.79 9.14 16.85
N CYS A 45 -8.67 9.31 16.13
CA CYS A 45 -8.64 10.08 14.89
C CYS A 45 -9.54 9.44 13.82
N LEU A 46 -9.48 8.11 13.67
CA LEU A 46 -10.37 7.35 12.77
C LEU A 46 -11.85 7.53 13.14
N GLU A 47 -12.20 7.41 14.42
CA GLU A 47 -13.58 7.62 14.91
C GLU A 47 -14.09 9.05 14.63
N LEU A 48 -13.19 10.03 14.55
CA LEU A 48 -13.49 11.43 14.28
C LEU A 48 -13.30 11.82 12.81
N GLU A 49 -13.00 10.86 11.94
CA GLU A 49 -12.70 11.06 10.51
C GLU A 49 -11.52 12.03 10.26
N ASP A 50 -10.62 12.17 11.25
CA ASP A 50 -9.38 12.94 11.16
C ASP A 50 -8.27 12.06 10.54
N PHE A 51 -8.45 11.71 9.26
CA PHE A 51 -7.59 10.79 8.54
C PHE A 51 -6.16 11.33 8.36
N ASP A 52 -6.00 12.65 8.19
CA ASP A 52 -4.69 13.30 8.07
C ASP A 52 -3.82 13.05 9.31
N SER A 53 -4.38 13.32 10.49
CA SER A 53 -3.67 13.08 11.75
C SER A 53 -3.42 11.58 11.97
N ALA A 54 -4.38 10.72 11.65
CA ALA A 54 -4.21 9.27 11.79
C ALA A 54 -3.05 8.75 10.92
N THR A 55 -2.99 9.17 9.66
CA THR A 55 -1.92 8.82 8.72
C THR A 55 -0.56 9.29 9.24
N ARG A 56 -0.43 10.55 9.65
CA ARG A 56 0.83 11.10 10.17
C ARG A 56 1.36 10.35 11.39
N ILE A 57 0.47 9.97 12.30
CA ILE A 57 0.85 9.19 13.49
C ILE A 57 1.30 7.79 13.08
N CYS A 58 0.56 7.12 12.21
CA CYS A 58 0.91 5.78 11.72
C CYS A 58 2.24 5.76 10.95
N ASP A 59 2.48 6.71 10.05
CA ASP A 59 3.73 6.81 9.28
C ASP A 59 4.92 6.92 10.23
N GLY A 60 4.84 7.81 11.22
CA GLY A 60 5.89 7.92 12.22
C GLY A 60 6.06 6.66 13.06
N MET A 61 4.97 5.95 13.37
CA MET A 61 5.04 4.70 14.14
C MET A 61 5.70 3.58 13.34
N ILE A 62 5.53 3.57 12.01
CA ILE A 62 6.21 2.64 11.09
C ILE A 62 7.69 2.99 10.96
N GLU A 63 8.04 4.28 10.90
CA GLU A 63 9.45 4.71 10.89
C GLU A 63 10.19 4.30 12.19
N GLU A 64 9.48 4.30 13.32
CA GLU A 64 10.01 3.85 14.61
C GLU A 64 10.12 2.33 14.72
N ASP A 65 9.08 1.60 14.29
CA ASP A 65 9.03 0.13 14.30
C ASP A 65 8.07 -0.39 13.21
N ASP A 66 8.65 -0.93 12.14
CA ASP A 66 7.93 -1.49 10.98
C ASP A 66 7.44 -2.93 11.20
N THR A 67 7.70 -3.52 12.37
CA THR A 67 7.36 -4.93 12.69
C THR A 67 6.02 -5.10 13.39
N VAL A 68 5.28 -4.01 13.63
CA VAL A 68 3.99 -4.02 14.34
C VAL A 68 2.82 -4.06 13.37
N VAL A 69 2.15 -5.22 13.32
CA VAL A 69 1.00 -5.49 12.42
C VAL A 69 -0.13 -4.47 12.57
N ASP A 70 -0.49 -4.14 13.81
CA ASP A 70 -1.59 -3.23 14.13
C ASP A 70 -1.44 -1.86 13.47
N THR A 71 -0.21 -1.35 13.35
CA THR A 71 0.09 -0.04 12.76
C THR A 71 -0.15 -0.04 11.25
N TRP A 72 0.30 -1.10 10.56
CA TRP A 72 0.02 -1.30 9.14
C TRP A 72 -1.47 -1.47 8.87
N TYR A 73 -2.17 -2.23 9.71
CA TYR A 73 -3.61 -2.40 9.61
C TYR A 73 -4.35 -1.07 9.77
N LEU A 74 -4.04 -0.29 10.81
CA LEU A 74 -4.68 1.00 11.03
C LEU A 74 -4.35 2.00 9.93
N LEU A 75 -3.13 2.01 9.38
CA LEU A 75 -2.79 2.84 8.23
C LEU A 75 -3.60 2.43 6.99
N GLY A 76 -3.73 1.13 6.71
CA GLY A 76 -4.64 0.66 5.67
C GLY A 76 -6.09 1.12 5.90
N TRP A 77 -6.54 1.11 7.15
CA TRP A 77 -7.86 1.56 7.56
C TRP A 77 -8.08 3.08 7.34
N THR A 78 -7.06 3.92 7.54
CA THR A 78 -7.17 5.37 7.29
C THR A 78 -7.47 5.67 5.83
N TYR A 79 -7.01 4.85 4.89
CA TYR A 79 -7.28 4.98 3.45
C TYR A 79 -8.55 4.23 3.02
N GLN A 80 -8.88 3.10 3.64
CA GLN A 80 -10.09 2.33 3.35
C GLN A 80 -11.38 3.08 3.72
N THR A 81 -11.37 3.79 4.85
CA THR A 81 -12.58 4.49 5.35
C THR A 81 -13.07 5.59 4.41
N PRO A 82 -12.22 6.51 3.91
CA PRO A 82 -12.63 7.52 2.93
C PRO A 82 -12.76 6.98 1.50
N LEU A 83 -12.40 5.72 1.21
CA LEU A 83 -12.46 5.12 -0.13
C LEU A 83 -13.85 5.25 -0.77
N ARG A 84 -14.92 5.18 0.04
CA ARG A 84 -16.30 5.37 -0.43
C ARG A 84 -16.55 6.73 -1.10
N LEU A 85 -15.63 7.67 -0.91
CA LEU A 85 -15.65 9.02 -1.46
C LEU A 85 -14.57 9.23 -2.53
N TRP A 86 -13.45 8.51 -2.46
CA TRP A 86 -12.27 8.74 -3.30
C TRP A 86 -11.56 7.43 -3.69
N GLU A 87 -11.73 7.00 -4.94
CA GLU A 87 -11.12 5.75 -5.46
C GLU A 87 -9.58 5.81 -5.50
N GLU A 88 -8.97 7.01 -5.49
CA GLU A 88 -7.51 7.19 -5.48
C GLU A 88 -6.83 6.61 -4.23
N TYR A 89 -7.58 6.43 -3.13
CA TYR A 89 -7.05 5.81 -1.92
C TYR A 89 -7.03 4.28 -1.95
N LYS A 90 -7.61 3.67 -2.99
CA LYS A 90 -7.70 2.20 -3.12
C LYS A 90 -6.35 1.51 -3.13
N GLU A 91 -5.42 2.07 -3.91
CA GLU A 91 -4.08 1.52 -4.07
C GLU A 91 -3.31 1.58 -2.75
N ASN A 92 -3.41 2.72 -2.04
CA ASN A 92 -2.80 2.90 -0.72
C ASN A 92 -3.39 1.93 0.31
N ALA A 93 -4.71 1.85 0.40
CA ALA A 93 -5.40 0.92 1.32
C ALA A 93 -4.94 -0.52 1.08
N ARG A 94 -4.92 -0.95 -0.20
CA ARG A 94 -4.46 -2.30 -0.57
C ARG A 94 -3.00 -2.52 -0.19
N TYR A 95 -2.12 -1.59 -0.52
CA TYR A 95 -0.69 -1.68 -0.22
C TYR A 95 -0.43 -1.88 1.29
N TYR A 96 -1.03 -1.04 2.13
CA TYR A 96 -0.81 -1.12 3.58
C TYR A 96 -1.44 -2.37 4.22
N LEU A 97 -2.60 -2.82 3.73
CA LEU A 97 -3.21 -4.07 4.19
C LEU A 97 -2.41 -5.31 3.75
N LYS A 98 -1.83 -5.30 2.54
CA LYS A 98 -0.87 -6.33 2.11
C LYS A 98 0.36 -6.34 3.02
N LYS A 99 0.91 -5.17 3.36
CA LYS A 99 2.02 -5.05 4.32
C LYS A 99 1.67 -5.61 5.70
N ALA A 100 0.46 -5.36 6.20
CA ALA A 100 0.00 -5.95 7.47
C ALA A 100 0.07 -7.49 7.43
N LYS A 101 -0.32 -8.14 6.32
CA LYS A 101 -0.17 -9.60 6.13
C LYS A 101 1.28 -10.06 6.08
N GLU A 102 2.14 -9.35 5.35
CA GLU A 102 3.58 -9.67 5.27
C GLU A 102 4.25 -9.60 6.64
N VAL A 103 3.94 -8.56 7.41
CA VAL A 103 4.46 -8.38 8.76
C VAL A 103 3.89 -9.44 9.70
N HIS A 104 2.60 -9.78 9.60
CA HIS A 104 2.01 -10.88 10.38
C HIS A 104 2.72 -12.23 10.14
N ALA A 105 3.13 -12.51 8.90
CA ALA A 105 3.88 -13.74 8.59
C ALA A 105 5.26 -13.79 9.28
N SER A 106 5.88 -12.63 9.50
CA SER A 106 7.20 -12.50 10.11
C SER A 106 7.13 -12.36 11.64
N ASN A 107 6.16 -11.60 12.13
CA ASN A 107 5.90 -11.30 13.53
C ASN A 107 4.38 -11.44 13.81
N PRO A 108 3.91 -12.66 14.12
CA PRO A 108 2.48 -12.92 14.24
C PRO A 108 1.83 -12.14 15.38
N THR A 109 0.73 -11.45 15.07
CA THR A 109 -0.17 -10.91 16.08
C THR A 109 -1.04 -12.03 16.67
N SER A 110 -1.36 -11.93 17.97
CA SER A 110 -2.33 -12.82 18.61
C SER A 110 -3.78 -12.49 18.25
N ASP A 111 -4.02 -11.32 17.64
CA ASP A 111 -5.35 -10.88 17.24
C ASP A 111 -5.75 -11.52 15.89
N THR A 112 -6.43 -12.66 15.98
CA THR A 112 -6.94 -13.36 14.80
C THR A 112 -8.07 -12.59 14.12
N ALA A 113 -8.87 -11.84 14.87
CA ALA A 113 -10.00 -11.07 14.33
C ALA A 113 -9.50 -9.91 13.47
N LEU A 114 -8.38 -9.27 13.86
CA LEU A 114 -7.71 -8.27 13.03
C LEU A 114 -7.31 -8.85 11.68
N MET A 115 -6.72 -10.05 11.65
CA MET A 115 -6.28 -10.68 10.40
C MET A 115 -7.44 -11.12 9.52
N GLU A 116 -8.52 -11.66 10.10
CA GLU A 116 -9.75 -11.96 9.37
C GLU A 116 -10.29 -10.71 8.68
N HIS A 117 -10.26 -9.57 9.38
CA HIS A 117 -10.72 -8.31 8.81
C HIS A 117 -9.81 -7.80 7.70
N VAL A 118 -8.48 -7.92 7.84
CA VAL A 118 -7.53 -7.57 6.76
C VAL A 118 -7.85 -8.36 5.49
N GLU A 119 -8.15 -9.65 5.60
CA GLU A 119 -8.54 -10.49 4.46
C GLU A 119 -9.88 -10.04 3.86
N GLU A 120 -10.88 -9.73 4.68
CA GLU A 120 -12.17 -9.19 4.23
C GLU A 120 -11.99 -7.90 3.42
N LEU A 121 -11.22 -6.93 3.93
CA LEU A 121 -10.96 -5.67 3.26
C LEU A 121 -10.20 -5.85 1.93
N LEU A 122 -9.20 -6.72 1.90
CA LEU A 122 -8.44 -7.00 0.67
C LEU A 122 -9.33 -7.63 -0.41
N ASN A 123 -10.27 -8.49 0.00
CA ASN A 123 -11.25 -9.07 -0.92
C ASN A 123 -12.22 -7.99 -1.45
N GLU A 124 -12.68 -7.07 -0.60
CA GLU A 124 -13.52 -5.93 -1.02
C GLU A 124 -12.81 -4.99 -2.00
N LEU A 125 -11.50 -4.77 -1.79
CA LEU A 125 -10.66 -3.96 -2.67
C LEU A 125 -10.43 -4.60 -4.04
N GLY A 126 -10.62 -5.92 -4.16
CA GLY A 126 -10.40 -6.68 -5.39
C GLY A 126 -8.91 -6.81 -5.77
N PRO A 127 -8.60 -7.54 -6.85
CA PRO A 127 -7.23 -7.79 -7.30
C PRO A 127 -6.55 -6.52 -7.81
N GLU A 128 -5.22 -6.51 -7.80
CA GLU A 128 -4.43 -5.49 -8.49
C GLU A 128 -4.63 -5.54 -10.01
N PRO A 129 -4.48 -4.41 -10.73
CA PRO A 129 -4.59 -4.40 -12.19
C PRO A 129 -3.63 -5.40 -12.85
N GLU A 130 -2.47 -5.62 -12.23
CA GLU A 130 -1.45 -6.58 -12.66
C GLU A 130 -1.88 -8.02 -12.38
N GLU A 131 -2.43 -8.30 -11.20
CA GLU A 131 -3.01 -9.62 -10.85
C GLU A 131 -4.26 -9.93 -11.67
N GLU A 132 -5.08 -8.92 -11.99
CA GLU A 132 -6.26 -9.01 -12.85
C GLU A 132 -5.85 -9.31 -14.30
N ALA A 133 -4.80 -8.66 -14.81
CA ALA A 133 -4.22 -8.97 -16.11
C ALA A 133 -3.68 -10.41 -16.17
N LEU A 134 -3.03 -10.89 -15.11
CA LEU A 134 -2.54 -12.26 -15.00
C LEU A 134 -3.69 -13.29 -14.91
N GLN A 135 -4.77 -12.98 -14.18
CA GLN A 135 -5.96 -13.84 -14.11
C GLN A 135 -6.74 -13.86 -15.42
N ALA A 136 -6.77 -12.74 -16.16
CA ALA A 136 -7.42 -12.62 -17.46
C ALA A 136 -6.70 -13.40 -18.57
N LEU A 137 -5.41 -13.70 -18.40
CA LEU A 137 -4.64 -14.56 -19.31
C LEU A 137 -5.01 -16.05 -19.19
N GLY A 138 -5.87 -16.42 -18.24
CA GLY A 138 -6.28 -17.81 -18.00
C GLY A 138 -5.10 -18.68 -17.56
N PRO A 139 -5.34 -19.92 -17.09
CA PRO A 139 -4.25 -20.89 -17.00
C PRO A 139 -3.66 -21.04 -18.40
N GLU A 140 -2.35 -20.85 -18.55
CA GLU A 140 -1.63 -21.28 -19.74
C GLU A 140 -1.87 -22.78 -19.89
N GLU A 141 -2.87 -23.16 -20.70
CA GLU A 141 -2.84 -24.45 -21.35
C GLU A 141 -1.60 -24.40 -22.23
N ASP A 142 -0.54 -25.04 -21.73
CA ASP A 142 0.69 -25.38 -22.44
C ASP A 142 0.27 -26.09 -23.74
N ASN A 143 -0.01 -25.30 -24.78
CA ASN A 143 -0.35 -25.76 -26.10
C ASN A 143 0.94 -25.70 -26.93
N PRO A 144 1.71 -26.80 -27.01
CA PRO A 144 2.96 -26.85 -27.75
C PRO A 144 2.78 -26.71 -29.28
N GLU A 145 1.56 -26.49 -29.79
CA GLU A 145 1.27 -26.36 -31.22
C GLU A 145 1.43 -24.92 -31.78
N ASN A 146 1.85 -23.91 -31.00
CA ASN A 146 2.07 -22.55 -31.53
C ASN A 146 3.47 -22.32 -32.14
N TRP A 147 4.17 -23.40 -32.50
CA TRP A 147 5.37 -23.37 -33.34
C TRP A 147 5.01 -23.95 -34.71
N GLU A 148 5.19 -23.16 -35.77
CA GLU A 148 4.92 -23.39 -37.21
C GLU A 148 3.72 -22.56 -37.72
N SER A 149 3.82 -21.71 -38.74
CA SER A 149 4.91 -21.40 -39.67
C SER A 149 4.63 -20.00 -40.20
N SER A 150 5.59 -19.07 -40.09
CA SER A 150 5.55 -17.82 -40.85
C SER A 150 6.27 -18.08 -42.17
N ASP A 151 5.60 -18.77 -43.09
CA ASP A 151 6.03 -18.87 -44.49
C ASP A 151 5.77 -17.52 -45.17
N GLU A 152 6.85 -16.76 -45.38
CA GLU A 152 6.89 -15.57 -46.23
C GLU A 152 6.74 -16.00 -47.70
N GLU A 153 5.60 -15.70 -48.34
CA GLU A 153 5.47 -15.89 -49.79
C GLU A 153 6.30 -14.83 -50.55
N GLU A 154 7.36 -15.29 -51.21
CA GLU A 154 8.14 -14.55 -52.19
C GLU A 154 7.30 -14.19 -53.43
N GLU A 155 7.00 -12.89 -53.61
CA GLU A 155 6.38 -12.35 -54.82
C GLU A 155 7.40 -12.37 -55.98
N ASN A 156 7.40 -13.47 -56.74
CA ASN A 156 8.10 -13.60 -58.01
C ASN A 156 7.44 -12.74 -59.10
N GLY A 157 8.25 -11.96 -59.80
CA GLY A 157 7.82 -10.97 -60.78
C GLY A 157 7.39 -11.51 -62.14
N ASP A 158 6.76 -10.62 -62.93
CA ASP A 158 6.66 -10.78 -64.38
C ASP A 158 6.66 -9.40 -65.09
N LEU A 159 7.76 -9.16 -65.81
CA LEU A 159 7.92 -8.10 -66.80
C LEU A 159 7.12 -8.47 -68.06
N LYS A 160 6.20 -7.60 -68.50
CA LYS A 160 5.76 -7.57 -69.91
C LYS A 160 5.88 -6.17 -70.50
N MET A 161 6.91 -6.02 -71.34
CA MET A 161 7.00 -5.00 -72.35
C MET A 161 6.02 -5.32 -73.48
N GLU A 162 5.21 -4.37 -73.92
CA GLU A 162 4.73 -4.34 -75.31
C GLU A 162 4.76 -2.91 -75.85
N ALA A 163 5.48 -2.79 -76.96
CA ALA A 163 5.58 -1.61 -77.79
C ALA A 163 4.48 -1.61 -78.87
N ASN A 164 4.30 -0.44 -79.47
CA ASN A 164 3.65 -0.15 -80.76
C ASN A 164 2.13 0.05 -80.75
N SER A 165 1.69 1.30 -80.92
CA SER A 165 1.39 1.82 -82.26
C SER A 165 1.32 3.35 -82.31
#